data_AF-A0A1H8ASP3-F1
#
_entry.id   AF-A0A1H8ASP3-F1
#
_cell.length_a   1.000
_cell.length_b   1.000
_cell.length_c   1.000
_cell.angle_alpha   90.00
_cell.angle_beta   90.00
_cell.angle_gamma   90.00
#
_symmetry.space_group_name_H-M   'P 1'
#
loop_
_entity.id
_entity.type
_entity.pdbx_description
1 polymer ?
#
loop_
_entity_poly.entity_id
_entity_poly.type
_entity_poly.pdbx_seq_one_letter_code
_entity_poly.pdbx_strand_id
1 'polypeptide(L)'
;MNSNAKKVVFAAVIFLLAIAAWQSVFGDGMSVNIDGDEFDGPLGAVLGVMFGGMGMLIAGVVMVGVAIFLCVLFASLGILAVFGAALVAVVVAAAVSPLLLPLLIPIGLYWLLFVRPRKQRQQAALEQPV
;
A
#
# COMPACT_ATOMS: atom_id res chain seq x y z
N MET A 1 23.60 21.66 -54.56
CA MET A 1 23.31 20.37 -53.87
C MET A 1 21.86 20.00 -54.10
N ASN A 2 21.61 18.84 -54.71
CA ASN A 2 20.29 18.37 -55.11
C ASN A 2 19.36 18.25 -53.88
N SER A 3 18.08 18.61 -54.00
CA SER A 3 17.13 18.67 -52.87
C SER A 3 16.99 17.33 -52.13
N ASN A 4 17.18 16.23 -52.85
CA ASN A 4 17.19 14.87 -52.32
C ASN A 4 18.38 14.61 -51.38
N ALA A 5 19.57 15.14 -51.67
CA ALA A 5 20.73 14.98 -50.79
C ALA A 5 20.54 15.71 -49.46
N LYS A 6 19.88 16.88 -49.47
CA LYS A 6 19.55 17.60 -48.23
C LYS A 6 18.54 16.83 -47.38
N LYS A 7 17.55 16.17 -48.00
CA LYS A 7 16.58 15.31 -47.30
C LYS A 7 17.25 14.08 -46.69
N VAL A 8 18.15 13.42 -47.41
CA VAL A 8 18.90 12.26 -46.90
C VAL A 8 19.81 12.66 -45.73
N VAL A 9 20.52 13.78 -45.84
CA VAL A 9 21.35 14.30 -44.75
C VAL A 9 20.50 14.68 -43.55
N PHE A 10 19.37 15.35 -43.75
CA PHE A 10 18.46 15.72 -42.66
C PHE A 10 17.83 14.49 -41.99
N ALA A 11 17.45 13.48 -42.77
CA ALA A 11 16.96 12.20 -42.25
C ALA A 11 18.05 11.45 -41.47
N ALA A 12 19.30 11.45 -41.96
CA ALA A 12 20.43 10.86 -41.26
C ALA A 12 20.75 11.60 -39.96
N VAL A 13 20.65 12.93 -39.94
CA VAL A 13 20.82 13.74 -38.72
C VAL A 13 19.73 13.43 -37.71
N ILE A 14 18.45 13.38 -38.11
CA ILE A 14 17.34 13.01 -37.22
C ILE A 14 17.54 11.59 -36.67
N PHE A 15 17.95 10.65 -37.52
CA PHE A 15 18.20 9.27 -37.12
C PHE A 15 19.35 9.16 -36.11
N LEU A 16 20.45 9.89 -36.34
CA LEU A 16 21.56 9.99 -35.38
C LEU A 16 21.12 10.64 -34.07
N LEU A 17 20.26 11.67 -34.13
CA LEU A 17 19.72 12.35 -32.95
C LEU A 17 18.79 11.42 -32.14
N ALA A 18 18.01 10.59 -32.82
CA ALA A 18 17.16 9.58 -32.19
C ALA A 18 17.99 8.49 -31.51
N ILE A 19 19.08 8.03 -32.13
CA ILE A 19 20.01 7.06 -31.51
C ILE A 19 20.72 7.69 -30.31
N ALA A 20 21.15 8.95 -30.42
CA ALA A 20 21.80 9.66 -29.33
C ALA A 20 20.85 9.91 -28.14
N ALA A 21 19.59 10.27 -28.41
CA ALA A 21 18.55 10.42 -27.38
C ALA A 21 18.18 9.07 -26.74
N TRP A 22 18.18 8.00 -27.52
CA TRP A 22 17.96 6.65 -26.99
C TRP A 22 19.11 6.22 -26.07
N GLN A 23 20.36 6.46 -26.48
CA GLN A 23 21.54 6.23 -25.65
C GLN A 23 21.55 7.11 -24.39
N SER A 24 21.11 8.37 -24.45
CA SER A 24 21.11 9.23 -23.26
C SER A 24 20.03 8.87 -22.23
N VAL A 25 18.91 8.28 -22.66
CA VAL A 25 17.81 7.89 -21.77
C VAL A 25 17.97 6.46 -21.25
N PHE A 26 18.56 5.56 -22.04
CA PHE A 26 18.60 4.12 -21.74
C PHE A 26 20.02 3.52 -21.68
N GLY A 27 21.07 4.26 -22.04
CA GLY A 27 22.39 3.69 -22.34
C GLY A 27 23.33 3.45 -21.16
N ASP A 28 23.03 3.94 -19.96
CA ASP A 28 24.02 3.93 -18.85
C ASP A 28 23.51 3.30 -17.54
N GLY A 29 22.29 2.74 -17.51
CA GLY A 29 21.70 2.30 -16.23
C GLY A 29 20.66 1.19 -16.26
N MET A 30 20.37 0.58 -17.41
CA MET A 30 19.36 -0.48 -17.50
C MET A 30 19.93 -1.74 -18.15
N SER A 31 20.90 -2.34 -17.46
CA SER A 31 21.45 -3.67 -17.76
C SER A 31 20.52 -4.75 -17.18
N VAL A 32 20.01 -5.65 -18.03
CA VAL A 32 19.31 -6.85 -17.57
C VAL A 32 20.26 -8.03 -17.68
N ASN A 33 20.62 -8.61 -16.55
CA ASN A 33 21.48 -9.78 -16.48
C ASN A 33 20.58 -11.03 -16.51
N ILE A 34 20.61 -11.79 -17.61
CA ILE A 34 19.87 -13.04 -17.77
C ILE A 34 20.90 -14.16 -17.91
N ASP A 35 20.96 -15.05 -16.92
CA ASP A 35 21.86 -16.23 -16.90
C ASP A 35 23.36 -15.91 -16.94
N GLY A 36 23.77 -14.76 -16.40
CA GLY A 36 25.18 -14.33 -16.34
C GLY A 36 25.69 -13.62 -17.60
N ASP A 37 24.89 -13.57 -18.66
CA ASP A 37 25.16 -12.77 -19.84
C ASP A 37 24.51 -11.37 -19.71
N GLU A 38 25.37 -10.36 -19.83
CA GLU A 38 25.01 -8.96 -19.69
C GLU A 38 24.50 -8.46 -21.06
N PHE A 39 23.17 -8.39 -21.21
CA PHE A 39 22.56 -7.90 -22.43
C PHE A 39 22.59 -6.37 -22.45
N ASP A 40 23.63 -5.83 -23.06
CA ASP A 40 23.85 -4.40 -23.18
C ASP A 40 23.35 -3.83 -24.53
N GLY A 41 22.81 -2.62 -24.52
CA GLY A 41 22.34 -1.90 -25.71
C GLY A 41 20.81 -1.83 -25.91
N PRO A 42 20.32 -1.44 -27.10
CA PRO A 42 18.90 -1.14 -27.33
C PRO A 42 17.94 -2.29 -27.03
N LEU A 43 18.40 -3.53 -27.22
CA LEU A 43 17.62 -4.73 -26.90
C LEU A 43 17.59 -4.99 -25.38
N GLY A 44 18.69 -4.74 -24.67
CA GLY A 44 18.75 -4.79 -23.20
C GLY A 44 17.80 -3.80 -22.54
N ALA A 45 17.70 -2.58 -23.08
CA ALA A 45 16.75 -1.57 -22.62
C ALA A 45 15.29 -2.00 -22.80
N VAL A 46 14.93 -2.59 -23.96
CA VAL A 46 13.56 -3.08 -24.21
C VAL A 46 13.22 -4.23 -23.27
N LEU A 47 14.16 -5.17 -23.06
CA LEU A 47 13.98 -6.26 -22.11
C LEU A 47 13.91 -5.74 -20.67
N GLY A 48 14.69 -4.72 -20.32
CA GLY A 48 14.67 -4.09 -19.00
C GLY A 48 13.38 -3.37 -18.69
N VAL A 49 12.81 -2.66 -19.65
CA VAL A 49 11.50 -2.03 -19.50
C VAL A 49 10.40 -3.09 -19.40
N MET A 50 10.45 -4.17 -20.20
CA MET A 50 9.45 -5.25 -20.12
C MET A 50 9.52 -6.03 -18.80
N PHE A 51 10.69 -6.54 -18.44
CA PHE A 51 10.86 -7.34 -17.22
C PHE A 51 10.80 -6.48 -15.95
N GLY A 52 11.41 -5.30 -15.95
CA GLY A 52 11.32 -4.35 -14.84
C GLY A 52 9.92 -3.78 -14.66
N GLY A 53 9.22 -3.47 -15.76
CA GLY A 53 7.84 -3.01 -15.74
C GLY A 53 6.86 -4.08 -15.25
N MET A 54 6.99 -5.31 -15.75
CA MET A 54 6.18 -6.44 -15.26
C MET A 54 6.52 -6.80 -13.81
N GLY A 55 7.80 -6.73 -13.43
CA GLY A 55 8.23 -6.91 -12.05
C GLY A 55 7.60 -5.90 -11.09
N MET A 56 7.53 -4.61 -11.48
CA MET A 56 6.83 -3.59 -10.69
C MET A 56 5.33 -3.85 -10.58
N LEU A 57 4.66 -4.29 -11.65
CA LEU A 57 3.23 -4.59 -11.61
C LEU A 57 2.94 -5.74 -10.64
N ILE A 58 3.73 -6.82 -10.70
CA ILE A 58 3.61 -7.95 -9.78
C ILE A 58 3.89 -7.51 -8.35
N ALA A 59 4.96 -6.73 -8.12
CA ALA A 59 5.28 -6.19 -6.81
C ALA A 59 4.14 -5.33 -6.25
N GLY A 60 3.52 -4.48 -7.09
CA GLY A 60 2.35 -3.67 -6.71
C GLY A 60 1.18 -4.52 -6.25
N VAL A 61 0.83 -5.57 -7.00
CA VAL A 61 -0.26 -6.50 -6.62
C VAL A 61 0.03 -7.20 -5.30
N VAL A 62 1.26 -7.69 -5.11
CA VAL A 62 1.68 -8.34 -3.85
C VAL A 62 1.62 -7.37 -2.69
N MET A 63 2.10 -6.14 -2.85
CA MET A 63 2.09 -5.11 -1.81
C MET A 63 0.66 -4.74 -1.39
N VAL A 64 -0.28 -4.66 -2.34
CA VAL A 64 -1.71 -4.47 -2.04
C VAL A 64 -2.25 -5.64 -1.23
N GLY A 65 -1.92 -6.89 -1.61
CA GLY A 65 -2.30 -8.07 -0.84
C GLY A 65 -1.76 -8.06 0.59
N VAL A 66 -0.49 -7.71 0.77
CA VAL A 66 0.14 -7.57 2.10
C VAL A 66 -0.53 -6.47 2.91
N ALA A 67 -0.84 -5.32 2.30
CA ALA A 67 -1.51 -4.22 2.99
C ALA A 67 -2.89 -4.64 3.50
N ILE A 68 -3.69 -5.33 2.67
CA ILE A 68 -5.00 -5.87 3.08
C ILE A 68 -4.84 -6.86 4.23
N PHE A 69 -3.88 -7.79 4.12
CA PHE A 69 -3.59 -8.77 5.16
C PHE A 69 -3.22 -8.10 6.48
N LEU A 70 -2.33 -7.10 6.45
CA LEU A 70 -1.94 -6.34 7.64
C LEU A 70 -3.11 -5.57 8.24
N CYS A 71 -3.96 -4.93 7.43
CA CYS A 71 -5.17 -4.26 7.93
C CYS A 71 -6.08 -5.23 8.69
N VAL A 72 -6.33 -6.42 8.13
CA VAL A 72 -7.16 -7.45 8.78
C VAL A 72 -6.47 -8.01 10.03
N LEU A 73 -5.15 -8.22 9.97
CA LEU A 73 -4.37 -8.71 11.10
C LEU A 73 -4.39 -7.70 12.25
N PHE A 74 -4.12 -6.43 12.00
CA PHE A 74 -4.20 -5.39 13.04
C PHE A 74 -5.63 -5.18 13.54
N ALA A 75 -6.64 -5.26 12.68
CA ALA A 75 -8.04 -5.20 13.11
C ALA A 75 -8.39 -6.36 14.07
N SER A 76 -7.94 -7.57 13.76
CA SER A 76 -8.19 -8.74 14.60
C SER A 76 -7.37 -8.74 15.89
N LEU A 77 -6.09 -8.35 15.85
CA LEU A 77 -5.26 -8.17 17.04
C LEU A 77 -5.81 -7.07 17.97
N GLY A 78 -6.33 -5.97 17.41
CA GLY A 78 -6.95 -4.90 18.19
C GLY A 78 -8.14 -5.41 19.01
N ILE A 79 -9.02 -6.20 18.40
CA ILE A 79 -10.15 -6.82 19.10
C ILE A 79 -9.64 -7.77 20.19
N LEU A 80 -8.67 -8.63 19.87
CA LEU A 80 -8.08 -9.57 20.84
C LEU A 80 -7.47 -8.84 22.05
N ALA A 81 -6.76 -7.75 21.81
CA ALA A 81 -6.14 -6.93 22.86
C ALA A 81 -7.19 -6.29 23.78
N VAL A 82 -8.26 -5.73 23.21
CA VAL A 82 -9.36 -5.14 23.98
C VAL A 82 -10.08 -6.18 24.82
N PHE A 83 -10.40 -7.34 24.24
CA PHE A 83 -11.04 -8.44 24.97
C PHE A 83 -10.12 -9.00 26.07
N GLY A 84 -8.84 -9.18 25.79
CA GLY A 84 -7.86 -9.62 26.78
C GLY A 84 -7.74 -8.65 27.95
N ALA A 85 -7.64 -7.35 27.67
CA ALA A 85 -7.59 -6.31 28.70
C ALA A 85 -8.88 -6.28 29.55
N ALA A 86 -10.05 -6.41 28.92
CA ALA A 86 -11.33 -6.48 29.61
C ALA A 86 -11.41 -7.72 30.53
N LEU A 87 -10.95 -8.88 30.06
CA LEU A 87 -10.92 -10.11 30.85
C LEU A 87 -10.00 -9.98 32.06
N VAL A 88 -8.79 -9.43 31.88
CA VAL A 88 -7.87 -9.14 32.98
C VAL A 88 -8.50 -8.18 33.99
N ALA A 89 -9.16 -7.11 33.53
CA ALA A 89 -9.86 -6.18 34.41
C ALA A 89 -10.96 -6.86 35.23
N VAL A 90 -11.72 -7.79 34.63
CA VAL A 90 -12.74 -8.59 35.34
C VAL A 90 -12.10 -9.51 36.36
N VAL A 91 -11.01 -10.19 36.03
CA VAL A 91 -10.29 -11.07 36.98
C VAL A 91 -9.73 -10.28 38.15
N VAL A 92 -9.15 -9.10 37.90
CA VAL A 92 -8.66 -8.21 38.96
C VAL A 92 -9.83 -7.73 39.83
N ALA A 93 -10.95 -7.33 39.23
CA ALA A 93 -12.14 -6.94 39.99
C ALA A 93 -12.67 -8.08 40.87
N ALA A 94 -12.68 -9.31 40.34
CA ALA A 94 -13.07 -10.51 41.06
C ALA A 94 -12.12 -10.82 42.24
N ALA A 95 -10.81 -10.62 42.05
CA ALA A 95 -9.80 -10.84 43.07
C ALA A 95 -9.84 -9.79 44.19
N VAL A 96 -10.14 -8.52 43.87
CA VAL A 96 -10.26 -7.43 44.86
C VAL A 96 -11.56 -7.53 45.64
N SER A 97 -12.68 -7.85 44.99
CA SER A 97 -13.97 -8.06 45.64
C SER A 97 -14.87 -8.95 44.80
N PRO A 98 -15.14 -10.20 45.20
CA PRO A 98 -15.96 -11.13 44.42
C PRO A 98 -17.43 -10.69 44.30
N LEU A 99 -17.90 -9.72 45.10
CA LEU A 99 -19.22 -9.11 44.99
C LEU A 99 -19.34 -8.06 43.88
N LEU A 100 -18.24 -7.54 43.35
CA LEU A 100 -18.27 -6.57 42.24
C LEU A 100 -18.66 -7.22 40.91
N LEU A 101 -18.34 -8.51 40.74
CA LEU A 101 -18.61 -9.29 39.52
C LEU A 101 -20.11 -9.32 39.12
N PRO A 102 -21.05 -9.71 40.00
CA PRO A 102 -22.48 -9.72 39.66
C PRO A 102 -23.06 -8.30 39.47
N LEU A 103 -22.44 -7.27 40.04
CA LEU A 103 -22.89 -5.88 39.91
C LEU A 103 -22.36 -5.20 38.62
N LEU A 104 -21.16 -5.59 38.16
CA LEU A 104 -20.54 -5.02 36.96
C LEU A 104 -21.28 -5.44 35.68
N ILE A 105 -21.84 -6.66 35.66
CA ILE A 105 -22.62 -7.19 34.53
C ILE A 105 -23.85 -6.31 34.20
N PRO A 106 -24.77 -6.03 35.14
CA PRO A 106 -25.95 -5.19 34.85
C PRO A 106 -25.58 -3.73 34.55
N ILE A 107 -24.57 -3.17 35.23
CA ILE A 107 -24.10 -1.80 34.97
C ILE A 107 -23.51 -1.68 33.56
N GLY A 108 -22.68 -2.66 33.16
CA GLY A 108 -22.09 -2.72 31.82
C GLY A 108 -23.14 -2.87 30.73
N LEU A 109 -24.15 -3.73 30.95
CA LEU A 109 -25.26 -3.94 30.02
C LEU A 109 -26.11 -2.67 29.86
N TYR A 110 -26.44 -2.00 30.97
CA TYR A 110 -27.18 -0.75 30.96
C TYR A 110 -26.44 0.35 30.20
N TRP A 111 -25.13 0.49 30.42
CA TRP A 111 -24.32 1.49 29.74
C TRP A 111 -24.23 1.23 28.23
N LEU A 112 -24.03 -0.02 27.82
CA LEU A 112 -23.93 -0.42 26.42
C LEU A 112 -25.24 -0.16 25.67
N LEU A 113 -26.38 -0.51 26.26
CA LEU A 113 -27.68 -0.45 25.60
C LEU A 113 -28.33 0.95 25.64
N PHE A 114 -28.20 1.67 26.74
CA PHE A 114 -28.96 2.92 26.94
C PHE A 114 -28.11 4.19 26.84
N VAL A 115 -26.84 4.15 27.24
CA VAL A 115 -26.00 5.36 27.31
C VAL A 115 -25.20 5.56 26.03
N ARG A 116 -24.63 4.49 25.48
CA ARG A 116 -23.79 4.53 24.26
C ARG A 116 -24.52 5.08 23.03
N PRO A 117 -25.73 4.61 22.64
CA PRO A 117 -26.41 5.13 21.45
C PRO A 117 -26.92 6.57 21.62
N ARG A 118 -27.24 7.00 22.86
CA ARG A 118 -27.63 8.39 23.14
C ARG A 118 -26.49 9.36 22.89
N LYS A 119 -25.27 9.03 23.33
CA LYS A 119 -24.08 9.87 23.11
C LYS A 119 -23.70 9.96 21.64
N GLN A 120 -23.81 8.87 20.89
CA GLN A 120 -23.52 8.86 19.45
C GLN A 120 -24.53 9.72 18.66
N ARG A 121 -25.82 9.69 19.02
CA ARG A 121 -26.84 10.56 18.39
C ARG A 121 -26.64 12.04 18.71
N GLN A 122 -26.23 12.37 19.93
CA GLN A 122 -25.94 13.75 20.32
C GLN A 122 -24.70 14.30 19.60
N GLN A 123 -23.66 13.49 19.43
CA GLN A 123 -22.47 13.86 18.65
C GLN A 123 -22.82 14.08 17.17
N ALA A 124 -23.60 13.19 16.57
CA ALA A 124 -24.07 13.35 15.19
C ALA A 124 -24.95 14.61 14.98
N ALA A 125 -25.70 15.04 15.99
CA ALA A 125 -26.50 16.27 15.93
C ALA A 125 -25.67 17.55 16.10
N LEU A 126 -24.50 17.47 16.74
CA LEU A 126 -23.56 18.60 16.89
C LEU A 126 -22.64 18.75 15.68
N GLU A 127 -22.39 17.66 14.95
CA GLU A 127 -21.57 17.64 13.73
C GLU A 127 -22.35 17.98 12.44
N GLN A 128 -23.66 18.23 12.52
CA GLN A 128 -24.41 18.83 11.42
C GLN A 128 -24.21 20.36 11.45
N PRO A 129 -23.38 20.94 10.56
CA PRO A 129 -23.32 22.39 10.42
C PRO A 129 -24.65 22.86 9.82
N VAL A 130 -25.34 23.72 10.56
CA VAL A 130 -26.49 24.49 10.07
C VAL A 130 -26.04 25.52 9.04
#